data_AF-A0A953U651-F1
#
_entry.id   AF-A0A953U651-F1
#
_cell.length_a   1.000
_cell.length_b   1.000
_cell.length_c   1.000
_cell.angle_alpha   90.00
_cell.angle_beta   90.00
_cell.angle_gamma   90.00
#
_symmetry.space_group_name_H-M   'P 1'
#
loop_
_entity.id
_entity.type
_entity.pdbx_description
1 polymer ?
#
loop_
_entity_poly.entity_id
_entity_poly.type
_entity_poly.pdbx_seq_one_letter_code
_entity_poly.pdbx_strand_id
1 'polypeptide(L)' 'MTSAAISEDVVDAIASEMALAVDRAVEWWMSQIDRSLTDPHLTSLGRLTAVREILENYRDLTGKAQLATPRF' A
#
# COMPACT_ATOMS: atom_id res chain seq x y z
N MET A 1 5.88 -39.81 -8.46
CA MET A 1 5.37 -38.45 -8.20
C MET A 1 5.71 -37.61 -9.41
N THR A 2 4.74 -37.36 -10.30
CA THR A 2 4.94 -36.51 -11.48
C THR A 2 4.83 -35.05 -11.04
N SER A 3 5.96 -34.35 -10.99
CA SER A 3 5.99 -32.90 -10.91
C SER A 3 5.37 -32.38 -12.20
N ALA A 4 4.16 -31.82 -12.13
CA ALA A 4 3.60 -31.12 -13.28
C ALA A 4 4.53 -29.95 -13.60
N ALA A 5 5.13 -29.95 -14.79
CA ALA A 5 5.89 -28.81 -15.26
C ALA A 5 4.93 -27.62 -15.35
N ILE A 6 5.04 -26.67 -14.43
CA ILE A 6 4.29 -25.42 -14.50
C ILE A 6 4.82 -24.69 -15.73
N SER A 7 3.94 -24.34 -16.67
CA SER A 7 4.35 -23.62 -17.88
C SER A 7 4.79 -22.21 -17.52
N GLU A 8 5.73 -21.68 -18.30
CA GLU A 8 6.22 -20.31 -18.20
C GLU A 8 5.06 -19.30 -18.23
N ASP A 9 4.06 -19.54 -19.09
CA ASP A 9 2.83 -18.74 -19.19
C ASP A 9 2.08 -18.59 -17.84
N VAL A 10 2.06 -19.65 -17.02
CA VAL A 10 1.39 -19.62 -15.71
C VAL A 10 2.20 -18.78 -14.72
N VAL A 11 3.53 -18.89 -14.76
CA VAL A 11 4.42 -18.09 -13.90
C VAL A 11 4.32 -16.61 -14.28
N ASP A 12 4.31 -16.29 -15.57
CA ASP A 12 4.19 -14.93 -16.07
C ASP A 12 2.84 -14.29 -15.74
N ALA A 13 1.76 -15.07 -15.85
CA ALA A 13 0.42 -14.62 -15.44
C ALA A 13 0.38 -14.29 -13.94
N ILE A 14 0.94 -15.15 -13.09
CA ILE A 14 1.02 -14.92 -11.63
C ILE A 14 1.86 -13.67 -11.33
N ALA A 15 3.03 -13.54 -11.96
CA ALA A 15 3.91 -12.39 -11.75
C ALA A 15 3.24 -11.08 -12.15
N SER A 16 2.53 -11.08 -13.29
CA SER A 16 1.76 -9.93 -13.77
C SER A 16 0.63 -9.55 -12.81
N GLU A 17 -0.14 -10.52 -12.33
CA GLU A 17 -1.21 -10.25 -11.36
C GLU A 17 -0.67 -9.77 -10.01
N MET A 18 0.46 -10.29 -9.54
CA MET A 18 1.13 -9.82 -8.33
C MET A 18 1.59 -8.37 -8.47
N ALA A 19 2.18 -8.00 -9.62
CA ALA A 19 2.57 -6.62 -9.90
C ALA A 19 1.34 -5.67 -9.90
N LEU A 20 0.26 -6.06 -10.60
CA LEU A 20 -0.99 -5.31 -10.62
C LEU A 20 -1.62 -5.16 -9.22
N ALA A 21 -1.53 -6.19 -8.39
CA ALA A 21 -2.02 -6.13 -7.01
C ALA A 21 -1.23 -5.13 -6.16
N VAL A 22 0.09 -5.09 -6.33
CA VAL A 22 0.95 -4.10 -5.67
C VAL A 22 0.60 -2.69 -6.12
N ASP A 23 0.46 -2.45 -7.43
CA ASP A 23 0.12 -1.14 -7.97
C ASP A 23 -1.23 -0.64 -7.45
N ARG A 24 -2.27 -1.49 -7.48
CA ARG A 24 -3.59 -1.17 -6.92
C ARG A 24 -3.54 -0.86 -5.43
N ALA A 25 -2.71 -1.59 -4.67
CA ALA A 25 -2.55 -1.31 -3.25
C ALA A 25 -1.89 0.06 -3.02
N VAL A 26 -0.86 0.41 -3.80
CA VAL A 26 -0.20 1.72 -3.73
C VAL A 26 -1.17 2.83 -4.13
N GLU A 27 -1.89 2.70 -5.24
CA GLU A 27 -2.93 3.65 -5.67
C GLU A 27 -4.00 3.85 -4.61
N TRP A 28 -4.43 2.78 -3.95
CA TRP A 28 -5.40 2.87 -2.87
C TRP A 28 -4.89 3.75 -1.73
N TRP A 29 -3.67 3.52 -1.23
CA TRP A 29 -3.08 4.35 -0.18
C TRP A 29 -2.89 5.80 -0.61
N MET A 30 -2.40 6.04 -1.84
CA MET A 30 -2.25 7.40 -2.39
C MET A 30 -3.59 8.13 -2.43
N SER A 31 -4.67 7.45 -2.84
CA SER A 31 -6.01 8.04 -2.89
C SER A 31 -6.55 8.43 -1.50
N GLN A 32 -6.17 7.72 -0.45
CA GLN A 32 -6.60 8.03 0.92
C GLN A 32 -5.85 9.27 1.44
N ILE A 33 -4.55 9.35 1.16
CA ILE A 33 -3.72 10.51 1.51
C ILE A 33 -4.22 11.75 0.79
N ASP A 34 -4.44 11.67 -0.53
CA ASP A 34 -4.92 12.79 -1.34
C ASP A 34 -6.27 13.31 -0.86
N ARG A 35 -7.23 12.41 -0.58
CA ARG A 35 -8.52 12.78 0.01
C ARG A 35 -8.36 13.49 1.35
N SER A 36 -7.48 13.01 2.22
CA SER A 36 -7.24 13.63 3.54
C SER A 36 -6.59 15.00 3.44
N LEU A 37 -5.71 15.21 2.45
CA LEU A 37 -5.02 16.49 2.24
C LEU A 37 -5.90 17.54 1.55
N THR A 38 -6.83 17.10 0.72
CA THR A 38 -7.72 17.98 -0.06
C THR A 38 -9.07 18.21 0.61
N ASP A 39 -9.36 17.54 1.73
CA ASP A 39 -10.62 17.70 2.47
C ASP A 39 -10.84 19.17 2.91
N PRO A 40 -11.87 19.86 2.40
CA PRO A 40 -12.16 21.25 2.75
C PRO A 40 -12.73 21.41 4.16
N HIS A 41 -13.20 20.33 4.80
CA HIS A 41 -13.77 20.33 6.14
C HIS A 41 -12.71 20.16 7.23
N LEU A 42 -11.50 19.75 6.88
CA LEU A 42 -10.40 19.59 7.82
C LEU A 42 -9.53 20.85 7.91
N THR A 43 -9.18 21.22 9.14
CA THR A 43 -8.12 22.20 9.40
C THR A 43 -6.77 21.65 8.98
N SER A 44 -5.74 22.50 8.83
CA SER A 44 -4.38 22.05 8.52
C SER A 44 -3.88 20.98 9.50
N LEU A 45 -4.16 21.14 10.80
CA LEU A 45 -3.83 20.14 11.82
C LEU A 45 -4.65 18.85 11.67
N GLY A 46 -5.94 18.97 11.33
CA GLY A 46 -6.81 17.83 11.06
C GLY A 46 -6.30 16.98 9.90
N ARG A 47 -5.86 17.62 8.80
CA ARG A 47 -5.26 16.94 7.64
C ARG A 47 -3.99 16.16 8.01
N LEU A 48 -3.09 16.79 8.77
CA LEU A 48 -1.86 16.14 9.24
C LEU A 48 -2.18 14.94 10.15
N THR A 49 -3.19 15.07 11.01
CA THR A 49 -3.63 13.98 11.89
C THR A 49 -4.19 12.80 11.10
N ALA A 50 -5.08 13.07 10.13
CA ALA A 50 -5.64 12.05 9.26
C ALA A 50 -4.58 11.32 8.42
N VAL A 51 -3.61 12.06 7.86
CA VAL A 51 -2.47 11.45 7.15
C VAL A 51 -1.62 10.59 8.08
N ARG A 52 -1.41 11.02 9.34
CA ARG A 52 -0.69 10.21 10.34
C ARG A 52 -1.39 8.88 10.59
N GLU A 53 -2.71 8.90 10.78
CA GLU A 53 -3.52 7.69 10.98
C GLU A 53 -3.46 6.74 9.78
N ILE A 54 -3.49 7.28 8.56
CA ILE A 54 -3.30 6.48 7.34
C ILE A 54 -1.94 5.79 7.32
N LEU A 55 -0.87 6.51 7.68
CA LEU A 55 0.49 5.97 7.73
C LEU A 55 0.66 4.92 8.84
N GLU A 56 0.04 5.12 10.00
CA GLU A 56 -0.02 4.14 11.09
C GLU A 56 -0.71 2.86 10.61
N ASN A 57 -1.90 2.98 10.00
CA ASN A 57 -2.63 1.84 9.44
C ASN A 57 -1.84 1.08 8.37
N TYR A 58 -1.15 1.81 7.46
CA TYR A 58 -0.28 1.19 6.46
C TYR A 58 0.82 0.35 7.11
N ARG A 59 1.49 0.90 8.14
CA ARG A 59 2.57 0.23 8.84
C ARG A 59 2.09 -1.04 9.53
N ASP A 60 0.93 -0.98 10.16
CA ASP A 60 0.35 -2.13 10.86
C ASP A 60 -0.04 -3.24 9.87
N LEU A 61 -0.75 -2.90 8.79
CA LEU A 61 -1.19 -3.87 7.79
C LEU A 61 -0.05 -4.50 6.98
N THR A 62 1.07 -3.80 6.81
CA THR A 62 2.23 -4.29 6.05
C THR A 62 3.32 -4.90 6.93
N GLY A 63 3.10 -5.00 8.25
CA GLY A 63 4.11 -5.47 9.20
C GLY A 63 5.31 -4.53 9.34
N LYS A 64 5.20 -3.30 8.83
CA LYS A 64 6.24 -2.25 8.88
C LYS A 64 6.17 -1.39 10.12
N ALA A 65 5.27 -1.68 11.06
CA ALA A 65 5.15 -0.99 12.36
C ALA A 65 6.48 -0.96 13.15
N GLN A 66 7.31 -1.97 12.96
CA GLN A 66 8.61 -2.11 13.64
C GLN A 66 9.78 -1.48 12.86
N LEU A 67 9.56 -1.06 11.60
CA LEU A 67 10.56 -0.35 10.83
C LEU A 67 10.61 1.08 11.37
N ALA A 68 11.63 1.34 12.20
CA ALA A 68 11.88 2.67 12.74
C ALA A 68 11.81 3.71 11.62
N THR A 69 11.05 4.79 11.83
CA THR A 69 11.02 5.90 10.88
C THR A 69 12.47 6.40 10.73
N PRO A 70 13.05 6.38 9.52
CA PRO A 70 14.38 6.93 9.32
C PRO A 70 14.36 8.39 9.80
N ARG A 71 15.24 8.72 10.75
CA ARG A 71 15.50 10.13 11.07
C ARG A 71 16.22 10.72 9.87
N PHE A 72 15.51 11.53 9.08
CA PHE A 72 16.10 12.44 8.10
C PHE A 72 16.53 13.72 8.79
#